data_AF-N9FDA8-F1
#
_entry.id   AF-N9FDA8-F1
#
_cell.length_a   1.000
_cell.length_b   1.000
_cell.length_c   1.000
_cell.angle_alpha   90.00
_cell.angle_beta   90.00
_cell.angle_gamma   90.00
#
_symmetry.space_group_name_H-M   'P 1'
#
loop_
_entity.id
_entity.type
_entity.pdbx_description
1 polymer ?
#
loop_
_entity_poly.entity_id
_entity_poly.type
_entity_poly.pdbx_seq_one_letter_code
_entity_poly.pdbx_strand_id
1 'polypeptide(L)'
;MLISSDSVLEQGGLYLTLSQPCLLTLGETYVIHLQMPNKQVDVIEVTQGTSEYEVLLARAPTSLIVFESEGNISASTYLVTTDTHSKRDLFLITEKSGGGAESSITAINYTDQYYLKDKDYI
;
A
#
# COMPACT_ATOMS: atom_id res chain seq x y z
N MET A 1 1.16 -11.26 -7.57
CA MET A 1 1.66 -11.84 -6.29
C MET A 1 2.10 -10.70 -5.39
N LEU A 2 1.81 -10.76 -4.08
CA LEU A 2 2.29 -9.79 -3.07
C LEU A 2 3.77 -10.05 -2.76
N ILE A 3 4.59 -9.01 -2.84
CA ILE A 3 6.02 -9.05 -2.51
C ILE A 3 6.29 -8.45 -1.13
N SER A 4 5.85 -7.21 -0.89
CA SER A 4 6.06 -6.49 0.36
C SER A 4 5.00 -5.40 0.56
N SER A 5 4.69 -5.06 1.80
CA SER A 5 3.69 -4.03 2.15
C SER A 5 3.86 -3.56 3.58
N ASP A 6 3.85 -2.24 3.81
CA ASP A 6 3.77 -1.58 5.12
C ASP A 6 3.81 -0.04 4.92
N SER A 7 4.69 0.70 5.62
CA SER A 7 4.88 2.15 5.49
C SER A 7 6.14 2.54 4.71
N VAL A 8 6.11 3.74 4.13
CA VAL A 8 7.29 4.36 3.50
C VAL A 8 8.06 5.13 4.57
N LEU A 9 9.37 4.93 4.64
CA LEU A 9 10.24 5.59 5.63
C LEU A 9 10.86 6.89 5.11
N GLU A 10 11.27 6.91 3.83
CA GLU A 10 11.93 8.06 3.22
C GLU A 10 11.71 8.08 1.71
N GLN A 11 11.80 9.26 1.11
CA GLN A 11 11.84 9.46 -0.35
C GLN A 11 13.04 10.33 -0.75
N GLY A 12 13.91 9.76 -1.59
CA GLY A 12 15.02 10.44 -2.25
C GLY A 12 14.78 10.58 -3.76
N GLY A 13 14.05 11.62 -4.18
CA GLY A 13 13.67 11.78 -5.59
C GLY A 13 12.69 10.68 -6.03
N LEU A 14 13.14 9.76 -6.88
CA LEU A 14 12.36 8.58 -7.29
C LEU A 14 12.68 7.32 -6.48
N TYR A 15 13.64 7.37 -5.55
CA TYR A 15 13.92 6.27 -4.64
C TYR A 15 13.02 6.34 -3.42
N LEU A 16 12.46 5.19 -3.03
CA LEU A 16 11.73 5.02 -1.78
C LEU A 16 12.42 4.03 -0.88
N THR A 17 12.61 4.43 0.37
CA THR A 17 13.04 3.55 1.46
C THR A 17 11.80 2.96 2.12
N LEU A 18 11.70 1.63 2.11
CA LEU A 18 10.59 0.85 2.61
C LEU A 18 10.87 0.35 4.02
N SER A 19 9.83 0.16 4.84
CA SER A 19 9.99 -0.39 6.20
C SER A 19 10.18 -1.91 6.24
N GLN A 20 9.95 -2.61 5.12
CA GLN A 20 10.06 -4.05 4.97
C GLN A 20 10.96 -4.38 3.77
N PRO A 21 11.69 -5.51 3.80
CA PRO A 21 12.48 -5.93 2.67
C PRO A 21 11.58 -6.29 1.48
N CYS A 22 12.06 -5.98 0.29
CA CYS A 22 11.40 -6.13 -1.00
C CYS A 22 12.46 -6.53 -2.03
N LEU A 23 12.50 -7.83 -2.33
CA LEU A 23 13.42 -8.41 -3.31
C LEU A 23 12.70 -8.63 -4.64
N LEU A 24 13.03 -7.81 -5.63
CA LEU A 24 12.51 -7.88 -6.98
C LEU A 24 13.45 -8.69 -7.86
N THR A 25 12.91 -9.67 -8.59
CA THR A 25 13.70 -10.49 -9.51
C THR A 25 13.79 -9.86 -10.88
N LEU A 26 14.96 -9.94 -11.50
CA LEU A 26 15.18 -9.44 -12.85
C LEU A 26 14.32 -10.22 -13.87
N GLY A 27 13.60 -9.51 -14.73
CA GLY A 27 12.76 -10.11 -15.78
C GLY A 27 11.26 -10.10 -15.50
N GLU A 28 10.85 -9.78 -14.27
CA GLU A 28 9.44 -9.59 -13.90
C GLU A 28 9.12 -8.08 -13.80
N THR A 29 7.86 -7.73 -14.08
CA THR A 29 7.37 -6.36 -13.90
C THR A 29 6.68 -6.25 -12.54
N TYR A 30 7.06 -5.23 -11.79
CA TYR A 30 6.48 -4.94 -10.47
C TYR A 30 5.85 -3.55 -10.47
N VAL A 31 4.79 -3.43 -9.68
CA VAL A 31 4.12 -2.16 -9.41
C VAL A 31 4.02 -1.96 -7.91
N ILE A 32 4.20 -0.71 -7.47
CA ILE A 32 3.87 -0.26 -6.13
C ILE A 32 2.54 0.48 -6.16
N HIS A 33 1.65 0.12 -5.24
CA HIS A 33 0.44 0.86 -4.94
C HIS A 33 0.72 1.69 -3.70
N LEU A 34 0.79 3.01 -3.84
CA LEU A 34 0.99 3.97 -2.75
C LEU A 34 -0.37 4.52 -2.33
N GLN A 35 -0.82 4.19 -1.12
CA GLN A 35 -2.00 4.81 -0.54
C GLN A 35 -1.62 6.07 0.24
N MET A 36 -2.13 7.19 -0.23
CA MET A 36 -1.95 8.50 0.35
C MET A 36 -3.00 8.76 1.46
N PRO A 37 -2.75 9.72 2.38
CA PRO A 37 -3.66 9.99 3.49
C PRO A 37 -5.03 10.52 3.04
N ASN A 38 -5.08 11.14 1.86
CA ASN A 38 -6.31 11.60 1.20
C ASN A 38 -7.12 10.46 0.55
N LYS A 39 -6.77 9.19 0.84
CA LYS A 39 -7.36 7.96 0.29
C LYS A 39 -7.12 7.75 -1.21
N GLN A 40 -6.31 8.58 -1.86
CA GLN A 40 -5.89 8.32 -3.23
C GLN A 40 -4.86 7.20 -3.24
N VAL A 41 -4.95 6.34 -4.26
CA VAL A 41 -3.97 5.28 -4.49
C VAL A 41 -3.27 5.59 -5.80
N ASP A 42 -1.95 5.70 -5.73
CA ASP A 42 -1.11 5.88 -6.90
C ASP A 42 -0.40 4.58 -7.26
N VAL A 43 -0.52 4.15 -8.51
CA VAL A 43 0.09 2.91 -9.00
C VAL A 43 1.23 3.25 -9.94
N ILE A 44 2.43 2.79 -9.59
CA ILE A 44 3.68 3.15 -10.28
C ILE A 44 4.50 1.89 -10.49
N GLU A 45 5.08 1.71 -11.69
CA GLU A 45 6.04 0.64 -11.92
C GLU A 45 7.31 0.86 -11.10
N VAL A 46 7.88 -0.22 -10.58
CA VAL A 46 9.07 -0.16 -9.73
C VAL A 46 10.14 -1.16 -10.15
N THR A 47 11.38 -0.75 -9.95
CA THR A 47 12.57 -1.61 -10.10
C THR A 47 13.34 -1.66 -8.79
N GLN A 48 14.20 -2.66 -8.63
CA GLN A 48 15.04 -2.77 -7.44
C GLN A 48 15.94 -1.54 -7.32
N GLY A 49 16.02 -0.97 -6.11
CA GLY A 49 16.99 0.06 -5.76
C GLY A 49 18.35 -0.54 -5.40
N THR A 50 19.13 0.18 -4.61
CA THR A 50 20.47 -0.22 -4.17
C THR A 50 20.47 -1.27 -3.05
N SER A 51 19.33 -1.44 -2.37
CA SER A 51 19.15 -2.31 -1.20
C SER A 51 17.84 -3.09 -1.31
N GLU A 52 17.68 -4.15 -0.53
CA GLU A 52 16.40 -4.86 -0.38
C GLU A 52 15.30 -3.98 0.23
N TYR A 53 15.65 -2.87 0.89
CA TYR A 53 14.68 -1.90 1.43
C TYR A 53 14.44 -0.72 0.51
N GLU A 54 15.02 -0.72 -0.70
CA GLU A 54 14.93 0.42 -1.60
C GLU A 54 14.34 0.02 -2.94
N VAL A 55 13.39 0.82 -3.42
CA VAL A 55 12.80 0.67 -4.75
C VAL A 55 12.91 1.98 -5.53
N LEU A 56 13.11 1.87 -6.84
CA LEU A 56 13.11 2.99 -7.77
C LEU A 56 11.77 3.07 -8.49
N LEU A 57 11.11 4.22 -8.40
CA LEU A 57 9.86 4.51 -9.08
C LEU A 57 10.11 4.89 -10.55
N ALA A 58 9.27 4.39 -11.47
CA ALA A 58 9.31 4.79 -12.88
C ALA A 58 8.88 6.25 -13.12
N ARG A 59 8.11 6.83 -12.18
CA ARG A 59 7.71 8.24 -12.19
C ARG A 59 7.51 8.77 -10.78
N ALA A 60 7.46 10.09 -10.65
CA ALA A 60 7.11 10.73 -9.38
C ALA A 60 5.68 10.36 -8.95
N PRO A 61 5.44 10.21 -7.63
CA PRO A 61 4.09 10.12 -7.09
C PRO A 61 3.26 11.36 -7.42
N THR A 62 1.97 11.17 -7.63
CA THR A 62 1.01 12.26 -7.91
C THR A 62 0.72 13.15 -6.70
N SER A 63 1.02 12.66 -5.49
CA SER A 63 0.82 13.36 -4.22
C SER A 63 2.03 13.16 -3.32
N LEU A 64 2.20 14.07 -2.35
CA LEU A 64 3.26 13.98 -1.36
C LEU A 64 3.08 12.76 -0.46
N ILE A 65 4.17 12.02 -0.25
CA ILE A 65 4.24 10.91 0.70
C ILE A 65 4.33 11.49 2.11
N VAL A 66 3.49 10.98 3.00
CA VAL A 66 3.53 11.29 4.43
C VAL A 66 4.17 10.12 5.16
N PHE A 67 5.30 10.34 5.82
CA PHE A 67 6.07 9.25 6.45
C PHE A 67 5.56 8.89 7.85
N GLU A 68 5.06 9.88 8.59
CA GLU A 68 4.60 9.71 9.96
C GLU A 68 3.17 10.23 10.11
N SER A 69 2.37 9.53 10.91
CA SER A 69 1.03 10.00 11.25
C SER A 69 1.11 11.10 12.31
N GLU A 70 0.60 12.29 11.98
CA GLU A 70 0.52 13.40 12.92
C GLU A 70 -0.94 13.87 13.05
N GLY A 71 -1.49 13.77 14.27
CA GLY A 71 -2.88 14.14 14.56
C GLY A 71 -3.88 13.32 13.75
N ASN A 72 -4.62 14.00 12.85
CA ASN A 72 -5.64 13.39 11.99
C ASN A 72 -5.09 12.94 10.62
N ILE A 73 -3.77 13.07 10.38
CA ILE A 73 -3.13 12.70 9.12
C ILE A 73 -2.50 11.32 9.32
N SER A 74 -2.94 10.33 8.53
CA SER A 74 -2.33 9.00 8.51
C SER A 74 -1.04 8.99 7.69
N ALA A 75 -0.10 8.11 8.03
CA ALA A 75 1.07 7.86 7.19
C ALA A 75 0.67 7.19 5.87
N SER A 76 1.47 7.43 4.83
CA SER A 76 1.33 6.79 3.52
C SER A 76 1.84 5.36 3.61
N THR A 77 1.05 4.45 3.05
CA THR A 77 1.34 3.01 3.07
C THR A 77 1.51 2.50 1.65
N TYR A 78 2.15 1.34 1.50
CA TYR A 78 2.47 0.80 0.19
C TYR A 78 2.20 -0.70 0.07
N LEU A 79 2.07 -1.14 -1.17
CA LEU A 79 1.94 -2.55 -1.57
C LEU A 79 2.71 -2.79 -2.86
N VAL A 80 3.70 -3.68 -2.85
CA VAL A 80 4.43 -4.10 -4.06
C VAL A 80 3.87 -5.42 -4.57
N THR A 81 3.49 -5.46 -5.85
CA THR A 81 2.96 -6.66 -6.49
C THR A 81 3.52 -6.87 -7.91
N THR A 82 3.39 -8.09 -8.42
CA THR A 82 3.65 -8.43 -9.84
C THR A 82 2.43 -8.25 -10.76
N ASP A 83 1.28 -7.82 -10.23
CA ASP A 83 0.03 -7.82 -10.99
C ASP A 83 -0.31 -6.41 -11.48
N THR A 84 -0.36 -6.23 -12.81
CA THR A 84 -0.77 -4.97 -13.44
C THR A 84 -2.28 -4.91 -13.68
N HIS A 85 -3.00 -6.02 -13.48
CA HIS A 85 -4.43 -6.14 -13.72
C HIS A 85 -5.22 -5.66 -12.49
N SER A 86 -5.49 -4.35 -12.47
CA SER A 86 -6.67 -3.68 -11.93
C SER A 86 -7.47 -4.38 -10.80
N LYS A 87 -7.56 -3.68 -9.66
CA LYS A 87 -8.59 -3.85 -8.61
C LYS A 87 -8.71 -5.26 -8.02
N ARG A 88 -7.98 -5.55 -6.94
CA ARG A 88 -8.40 -6.62 -6.02
C ARG A 88 -8.26 -6.18 -4.57
N ASP A 89 -9.24 -5.40 -4.13
CA ASP A 89 -9.43 -4.95 -2.75
C ASP A 89 -8.66 -3.68 -2.37
N LEU A 90 -9.40 -2.57 -2.40
CA LEU A 90 -9.01 -1.22 -2.00
C LEU A 90 -8.25 -1.26 -0.67
N PHE A 91 -7.02 -0.75 -0.69
CA PHE A 91 -6.15 -0.60 0.48
C PHE A 91 -6.91 0.10 1.62
N LEU A 92 -7.20 -0.61 2.71
CA LEU A 92 -7.67 -0.05 3.99
C LEU A 92 -6.89 -0.73 5.11
N ILE A 93 -5.82 -0.08 5.58
CA ILE A 93 -5.46 -0.19 7.00
C ILE A 93 -6.10 1.02 7.69
N THR A 94 -7.35 0.84 8.10
CA THR A 94 -8.03 1.79 8.99
C THR A 94 -7.55 1.50 10.40
N GLU A 95 -6.72 2.39 10.93
CA GLU A 95 -6.34 2.53 12.35
C GLU A 95 -5.80 1.29 13.09
N LYS A 96 -4.53 1.38 13.50
CA LYS A 96 -4.04 0.64 14.67
C LYS A 96 -4.43 1.42 15.93
N SER A 97 -5.66 1.25 16.42
CA SER A 97 -6.04 1.77 17.73
C SER A 97 -5.24 1.04 18.81
N GLY A 98 -4.44 1.79 19.58
CA GLY A 98 -3.43 1.25 20.49
C GLY A 98 -3.94 0.72 21.83
N GLY A 99 -3.05 0.00 22.52
CA GLY A 99 -3.08 -0.20 23.98
C GLY A 99 -3.61 -1.56 24.45
N GLY A 100 -2.70 -2.48 24.76
CA GLY A 100 -3.02 -3.77 25.41
C GLY A 100 -2.85 -4.98 24.49
N ALA A 101 -2.69 -6.16 25.08
CA ALA A 101 -2.20 -7.42 24.50
C ALA A 101 -3.03 -8.04 23.34
N GLU A 102 -3.97 -7.31 22.75
CA GLU A 102 -4.87 -7.77 21.70
C GLU A 102 -5.00 -6.70 20.61
N SER A 103 -4.14 -6.77 19.59
CA SER A 103 -4.28 -5.94 18.39
C SER A 103 -5.29 -6.60 17.46
N SER A 104 -6.49 -6.02 17.32
CA SER A 104 -7.48 -6.47 16.34
C SER A 104 -7.27 -5.72 15.03
N ILE A 105 -7.04 -6.46 13.95
CA ILE A 105 -6.94 -5.92 12.59
C ILE A 105 -8.33 -6.07 11.98
N THR A 106 -9.01 -4.95 11.72
CA THR A 106 -10.29 -4.96 10.99
C THR A 106 -10.03 -4.72 9.50
N ALA A 107 -9.94 -5.81 8.74
CA ALA A 107 -9.92 -5.75 7.27
C ALA A 107 -11.35 -5.97 6.75
N ILE A 108 -11.94 -4.94 6.14
CA ILE A 108 -13.23 -5.08 5.44
C ILE A 108 -12.93 -5.56 4.03
N ASN A 109 -13.22 -6.82 3.75
CA ASN A 109 -13.13 -7.40 2.42
C ASN A 109 -14.31 -6.91 1.57
N TYR A 110 -14.07 -5.99 0.65
CA TYR A 110 -15.06 -5.52 -0.32
C TYR A 110 -15.05 -6.39 -1.58
N THR A 111 -15.32 -7.68 -1.41
CA THR A 111 -15.73 -8.54 -2.53
C THR A 111 -17.17 -8.19 -2.95
N ASP A 112 -17.50 -8.41 -4.23
CA ASP A 112 -18.86 -8.28 -4.81
C ASP A 112 -19.97 -9.03 -4.03
N GLN A 113 -19.61 -9.83 -3.02
CA GLN A 113 -20.55 -10.52 -2.14
C GLN A 113 -21.20 -9.63 -1.09
N TYR A 114 -20.70 -8.41 -0.86
CA TYR A 114 -21.28 -7.49 0.13
C TYR A 114 -22.73 -7.08 -0.20
N TYR A 115 -23.10 -7.07 -1.48
CA TYR A 115 -24.46 -6.74 -1.93
C TYR A 115 -25.38 -7.95 -2.17
N LEU A 116 -24.91 -9.18 -1.93
CA LEU A 116 -25.75 -10.37 -2.15
C LEU A 116 -26.92 -10.50 -1.16
N LYS A 117 -26.92 -9.73 -0.06
CA LYS A 117 -27.95 -9.82 0.99
C LYS A 117 -28.85 -8.60 1.15
N ASP A 118 -28.73 -7.57 0.31
CA ASP A 118 -29.59 -6.37 0.43
C ASP A 118 -30.98 -6.53 -0.23
N LYS A 119 -31.24 -7.69 -0.87
CA LYS A 119 -32.53 -7.99 -1.51
C LYS A 119 -33.47 -8.90 -0.70
N ASP A 120 -33.16 -9.14 0.57
CA ASP A 120 -33.97 -9.98 1.47
C ASP A 120 -34.91 -9.14 2.38
N TYR A 121 -35.54 -8.11 1.80
CA TYR A 121 -36.70 -7.47 2.42
C TYR A 121 -37.78 -7.22 1.37
N ILE A 122 -38.74 -8.15 1.30
CA ILE A 122 -40.08 -7.97 0.71
C ILE A 122 -41.13 -8.21 1.78
#